data_AF-A0A7C7E2J3-F1
#
_entry.id   AF-A0A7C7E2J3-F1
#
_cell.length_a   1.000
_cell.length_b   1.000
_cell.length_c   1.000
_cell.angle_alpha   90.00
_cell.angle_beta   90.00
_cell.angle_gamma   90.00
#
_symmetry.space_group_name_H-M   'P 1'
#
loop_
_entity.id
_entity.type
_entity.pdbx_description
1 polymer ?
#
loop_
_entity_poly.entity_id
_entity_poly.type
_entity_poly.pdbx_seq_one_letter_code
_entity_poly.pdbx_strand_id
1 'polypeptide(L)'
;MKLQFHRLALKPVMLLLVAAAWLSAGCRNEAANALPTGTPIPVYTPWSTQMTTNHSVNTPTLPPESSPTATTDAAVAPTTTPAPTDTPAPTATPAPTDTLSPTATTAPTDTPAPTATPAPTDTPAPTVAPTEVSMTPAAASASPMGSGGDVLAAEVAALLETANPGNGEQLTVANGCIACHSLQDGVVMVGPSWYNVGATAATRVAGQSAAAYLYESIVAPNAHVVEGFQPNLMPSTYRDTLTATQLADIIAYLLSLDTQ
;
A
#
# COMPACT_ATOMS: atom_id res chain seq x y z
N MET A 1 65.91 10.52 -25.77
CA MET A 1 66.46 10.86 -24.44
C MET A 1 65.30 11.34 -23.57
N LYS A 2 65.12 10.74 -22.39
CA LYS A 2 63.99 10.93 -21.44
C LYS A 2 63.75 12.42 -21.10
N LEU A 3 62.51 12.79 -20.78
CA LEU A 3 62.17 13.25 -19.42
C LEU A 3 60.64 13.40 -19.27
N GLN A 4 60.07 12.60 -18.37
CA GLN A 4 58.72 12.79 -17.86
C GLN A 4 58.75 13.80 -16.71
N PHE A 5 57.79 14.71 -16.67
CA PHE A 5 57.52 15.56 -15.51
C PHE A 5 56.18 15.16 -14.91
N HIS A 6 56.22 14.41 -13.81
CA HIS A 6 55.09 14.23 -12.92
C HIS A 6 54.89 15.50 -12.09
N ARG A 7 53.71 16.12 -12.18
CA ARG A 7 53.28 17.19 -11.28
C ARG A 7 52.74 16.57 -9.99
N LEU A 8 53.50 16.70 -8.92
CA LEU A 8 53.05 16.47 -7.54
C LEU A 8 52.32 17.74 -7.07
N ALA A 9 51.00 17.67 -6.86
CA ALA A 9 50.23 18.77 -6.27
C ALA A 9 49.91 18.44 -4.81
N LEU A 10 50.52 19.23 -3.93
CA LEU A 10 50.41 19.30 -2.48
C LEU A 10 48.96 19.56 -2.03
N LYS A 11 48.46 18.79 -1.05
CA LYS A 11 47.24 19.10 -0.28
C LYS A 11 47.60 20.09 0.85
N PRO A 12 46.82 21.16 1.10
CA PRO A 12 46.98 21.95 2.32
C PRO A 12 46.17 21.33 3.46
N VAL A 13 46.89 20.82 4.45
CA VAL A 13 46.40 20.60 5.81
C VAL A 13 46.59 21.93 6.54
N MET A 14 45.51 22.55 6.99
CA MET A 14 45.59 23.68 7.91
C MET A 14 44.60 23.47 9.06
N LEU A 15 45.17 22.98 10.15
CA LEU A 15 44.60 22.88 11.48
C LEU A 15 45.18 24.05 12.30
N LEU A 16 44.36 24.93 12.87
CA LEU A 16 44.77 25.71 14.05
C LEU A 16 43.57 26.20 14.86
N LEU A 17 43.57 25.74 16.10
CA LEU A 17 42.67 25.95 17.23
C LEU A 17 42.91 27.31 17.90
N VAL A 18 41.86 27.93 18.43
CA VAL A 18 41.82 28.69 19.72
C VAL A 18 40.35 28.66 20.21
N ALA A 19 39.98 27.80 21.17
CA ALA A 19 39.76 28.08 22.61
C ALA A 19 38.80 29.27 22.90
N ALA A 20 37.90 29.32 23.88
CA ALA A 20 37.22 28.43 24.83
C ALA A 20 36.76 29.35 26.00
N ALA A 21 35.53 29.13 26.50
CA ALA A 21 35.00 29.53 27.84
C ALA A 21 34.60 31.02 28.02
N TRP A 22 33.53 31.42 28.73
CA TRP A 22 32.83 30.92 29.93
C TRP A 22 31.32 31.29 29.87
N LEU A 23 30.37 30.41 30.26
CA LEU A 23 29.72 30.30 31.60
C LEU A 23 28.94 31.58 32.00
N SER A 24 27.70 31.64 32.49
CA SER A 24 26.74 30.69 33.09
C SER A 24 25.44 31.48 33.32
N ALA A 25 24.26 30.84 33.27
CA ALA A 25 23.19 30.95 34.28
C ALA A 25 21.82 30.51 33.74
N GLY A 26 21.21 29.53 34.41
CA GLY A 26 19.79 29.61 34.76
C GLY A 26 18.84 28.67 34.06
N CYS A 27 18.75 27.44 34.56
CA CYS A 27 17.61 26.55 34.39
C CYS A 27 16.32 27.21 34.93
N ARG A 28 15.19 27.02 34.23
CA ARG A 28 13.89 26.75 34.85
C ARG A 28 13.19 25.64 34.07
N ASN A 29 13.07 24.49 34.73
CA ASN A 29 12.28 23.35 34.32
C ASN A 29 10.93 23.46 35.03
N GLU A 30 9.85 23.74 34.33
CA GLU A 30 8.48 23.37 34.74
C GLU A 30 7.63 23.13 33.49
N ALA A 31 7.62 21.88 33.03
CA ALA A 31 6.51 21.27 32.30
C ALA A 31 6.68 19.75 32.40
N ALA A 32 6.32 19.23 33.57
CA ALA A 32 6.11 17.81 33.78
C ALA A 32 4.94 17.34 32.91
N ASN A 33 5.09 16.15 32.33
CA ASN A 33 4.03 15.20 32.00
C ASN A 33 2.70 15.79 31.51
N ALA A 34 2.63 16.05 30.21
CA ALA A 34 1.42 15.75 29.45
C ALA A 34 1.85 14.90 28.26
N LEU A 35 1.63 13.58 28.37
CA LEU A 35 1.54 12.75 27.16
C LEU A 35 0.44 13.39 26.32
N PRO A 36 0.67 13.75 25.04
CA PRO A 36 -0.43 14.15 24.18
C PRO A 36 -1.38 12.97 24.11
N THR A 37 -2.53 13.10 24.77
CA THR A 37 -3.67 12.19 24.62
C THR A 37 -3.99 12.16 23.14
N GLY A 38 -3.74 11.00 22.52
CA GLY A 38 -4.12 10.62 21.17
C GLY A 38 -4.38 11.77 20.20
N THR A 39 -3.36 12.14 19.42
CA THR A 39 -3.68 12.48 18.03
C THR A 39 -4.52 11.33 17.49
N PRO A 40 -5.77 11.55 17.05
CA PRO A 40 -6.54 10.49 16.46
C PRO A 40 -5.69 9.92 15.32
N ILE A 41 -5.52 8.59 15.29
CA ILE A 41 -4.96 7.90 14.14
C ILE A 41 -5.74 8.46 12.94
N PRO A 42 -5.09 9.04 11.92
CA PRO A 42 -5.81 9.51 10.76
C PRO A 42 -6.60 8.31 10.25
N VAL A 43 -7.92 8.37 10.38
CA VAL A 43 -8.80 7.44 9.70
C VAL A 43 -8.42 7.58 8.24
N TYR A 44 -7.88 6.51 7.67
CA TYR A 44 -7.47 6.44 6.28
C TYR A 44 -8.63 6.95 5.43
N THR A 45 -8.56 8.20 4.98
CA THR A 45 -9.48 8.73 4.00
C THR A 45 -8.97 8.20 2.66
N PRO A 46 -9.73 7.34 1.97
CA PRO A 46 -9.31 6.88 0.65
C PRO A 46 -9.11 8.12 -0.24
N TRP A 47 -8.03 8.09 -1.02
CA TRP A 47 -7.56 9.26 -1.78
C TRP A 47 -8.63 9.76 -2.78
N SER A 48 -9.56 8.88 -3.17
CA SER A 48 -10.74 9.18 -4.00
C SER A 48 -11.67 10.25 -3.42
N THR A 49 -11.58 10.56 -2.11
CA THR A 49 -12.43 11.57 -1.47
C THR A 49 -11.86 13.00 -1.58
N GLN A 50 -10.58 13.17 -1.96
CA GLN A 50 -9.95 14.50 -2.01
C GLN A 50 -10.07 15.22 -3.37
N MET A 51 -10.64 14.59 -4.40
CA MET A 51 -10.79 15.19 -5.74
C MET A 51 -12.18 15.75 -6.07
N THR A 52 -13.14 15.76 -5.14
CA THR A 52 -14.48 16.32 -5.40
C THR A 52 -14.66 17.79 -4.98
N THR A 53 -13.70 18.39 -4.27
CA THR A 53 -13.84 19.79 -3.79
C THR A 53 -13.17 20.84 -4.67
N ASN A 54 -12.53 20.47 -5.78
CA ASN A 54 -11.85 21.47 -6.62
C ASN A 54 -11.87 21.13 -8.12
N HIS A 55 -13.06 21.14 -8.73
CA HIS A 55 -13.25 21.44 -10.16
C HIS A 55 -14.59 22.16 -10.33
N SER A 56 -14.59 23.46 -10.05
CA SER A 56 -15.65 24.35 -10.50
C SER A 56 -15.51 24.50 -12.02
N VAL A 57 -16.27 23.70 -12.78
CA VAL A 57 -16.35 23.82 -14.23
C VAL A 57 -17.23 25.02 -14.54
N ASN A 58 -16.61 26.10 -15.01
CA ASN A 58 -17.31 27.22 -15.64
C ASN A 58 -17.90 26.75 -16.98
N THR A 59 -19.21 26.58 -17.04
CA THR A 59 -19.96 26.38 -18.28
C THR A 59 -20.17 27.73 -18.98
N PRO A 60 -19.83 27.90 -20.27
CA PRO A 60 -20.21 29.09 -21.02
C PRO A 60 -21.66 28.96 -21.49
N THR A 61 -22.55 29.83 -20.99
CA THR A 61 -23.93 29.97 -21.45
C THR A 61 -23.98 30.72 -22.79
N LEU A 62 -24.56 30.11 -23.82
CA LEU A 62 -24.93 30.76 -25.09
C LEU A 62 -26.32 31.43 -24.99
N PRO A 63 -26.59 32.50 -25.78
CA PRO A 63 -27.80 33.31 -25.68
C PRO A 63 -29.03 32.66 -26.37
N PRO A 64 -30.26 33.11 -26.03
CA PRO A 64 -31.49 32.52 -26.54
C PRO A 64 -31.98 33.21 -27.83
N GLU A 65 -32.50 32.42 -28.78
CA GLU A 65 -33.40 32.94 -29.81
C GLU A 65 -34.62 32.04 -30.04
N SER A 66 -35.77 32.73 -29.96
CA SER A 66 -36.91 32.68 -30.88
C SER A 66 -37.95 31.56 -30.78
N SER A 67 -39.14 32.03 -30.35
CA SER A 67 -40.49 31.47 -30.43
C SER A 67 -40.86 30.97 -31.84
N PRO A 68 -41.84 30.04 -32.01
CA PRO A 68 -43.21 30.54 -32.24
C PRO A 68 -44.39 29.63 -31.78
N THR A 69 -45.50 30.35 -31.50
CA THR A 69 -46.93 30.07 -31.78
C THR A 69 -47.71 28.98 -31.04
N ALA A 70 -48.82 29.45 -30.47
CA ALA A 70 -49.86 28.74 -29.76
C ALA A 70 -50.71 27.78 -30.61
N THR A 71 -51.27 26.75 -29.96
CA THR A 71 -52.59 26.18 -30.26
C THR A 71 -53.19 25.59 -28.98
N THR A 72 -54.41 26.02 -28.70
CA THR A 72 -55.35 25.60 -27.65
C THR A 72 -55.75 24.13 -27.76
N ASP A 73 -55.84 23.40 -26.64
CA ASP A 73 -57.02 22.56 -26.33
C ASP A 73 -57.05 22.05 -24.87
N ALA A 74 -58.28 21.85 -24.38
CA ALA A 74 -58.73 21.01 -23.27
C ALA A 74 -58.31 21.36 -21.82
N ALA A 75 -59.22 22.09 -21.16
CA ALA A 75 -59.31 22.21 -19.72
C ALA A 75 -59.56 20.83 -19.06
N VAL A 76 -58.60 20.37 -18.25
CA VAL A 76 -58.79 19.30 -17.27
C VAL A 76 -58.81 19.93 -15.88
N ALA A 77 -59.85 19.60 -15.11
CA ALA A 77 -60.12 20.15 -13.79
C ALA A 77 -58.95 19.95 -12.80
N PRO A 78 -58.63 20.95 -11.95
CA PRO A 78 -57.58 20.80 -10.95
C PRO A 78 -58.05 19.84 -9.84
N THR A 79 -57.33 18.74 -9.66
CA THR A 79 -57.47 17.85 -8.52
C THR A 79 -56.87 18.56 -7.29
N THR A 80 -57.63 18.64 -6.19
CA THR A 80 -57.18 19.27 -4.95
C THR A 80 -56.02 18.48 -4.35
N THR A 81 -54.84 19.09 -4.31
CA THR A 81 -53.66 18.60 -3.58
C THR A 81 -54.01 18.39 -2.10
N PRO A 82 -53.76 17.21 -1.51
CA PRO A 82 -53.98 16.99 -0.08
C PRO A 82 -53.02 17.85 0.75
N ALA A 83 -53.53 18.34 1.88
CA ALA A 83 -52.78 19.17 2.82
C ALA A 83 -51.57 18.40 3.42
N PRO A 84 -50.45 19.09 3.72
CA PRO A 84 -49.28 18.46 4.31
C PRO A 84 -49.62 17.86 5.69
N THR A 85 -49.15 16.65 5.93
CA THR A 85 -49.29 15.98 7.23
C THR A 85 -48.24 16.53 8.19
N ASP A 86 -48.66 16.91 9.40
CA ASP A 86 -47.77 17.43 10.43
C ASP A 86 -46.67 16.42 10.76
N THR A 87 -45.42 16.89 10.65
CA THR A 87 -44.24 16.10 10.99
C THR A 87 -44.17 15.97 12.51
N PRO A 88 -44.07 14.74 13.06
CA PRO A 88 -44.03 14.56 14.51
C PRO A 88 -42.79 15.23 15.11
N ALA A 89 -42.97 15.82 16.29
CA ALA A 89 -41.90 16.48 17.03
C ALA A 89 -40.78 15.48 17.40
N PRO A 90 -39.50 15.92 17.40
CA PRO A 90 -38.38 15.03 17.71
C PRO A 90 -38.47 14.51 19.14
N THR A 91 -38.22 13.21 19.29
CA THR A 91 -38.17 12.54 20.60
C THR A 91 -36.89 12.95 21.32
N ALA A 92 -37.01 13.33 22.60
CA ALA A 92 -35.89 13.77 23.42
C ALA A 92 -34.81 12.68 23.52
N THR A 93 -33.56 13.07 23.31
CA THR A 93 -32.39 12.20 23.45
C THR A 93 -32.16 11.90 24.94
N PRO A 94 -31.98 10.63 25.34
CA PRO A 94 -31.72 10.28 26.73
C PRO A 94 -30.38 10.86 27.22
N ALA A 95 -30.32 11.21 28.50
CA ALA A 95 -29.12 11.72 29.15
C ALA A 95 -28.00 10.65 29.20
N PRO A 96 -26.72 11.05 29.12
CA PRO A 96 -25.61 10.11 29.19
C PRO A 96 -25.56 9.40 30.55
N THR A 97 -25.28 8.10 30.52
CA THR A 97 -25.11 7.26 31.71
C THR A 97 -23.70 7.44 32.27
N ASP A 98 -23.58 7.63 33.59
CA ASP A 98 -22.30 7.79 34.26
C ASP A 98 -21.38 6.57 34.01
N THR A 99 -20.21 6.87 33.47
CA THR A 99 -19.19 5.86 33.16
C THR A 99 -18.45 5.50 34.44
N LEU A 100 -18.51 4.23 34.83
CA LEU A 100 -17.81 3.74 36.02
C LEU A 100 -16.29 3.87 35.87
N SER A 101 -15.64 4.29 36.95
CA SER A 101 -14.19 4.51 37.04
C SER A 101 -13.40 3.22 36.78
N PRO A 102 -12.30 3.25 36.00
CA PRO A 102 -11.54 2.05 35.66
C PRO A 102 -10.89 1.44 36.91
N THR A 103 -11.02 0.12 37.04
CA THR A 103 -10.35 -0.66 38.08
C THR A 103 -8.84 -0.67 37.81
N ALA A 104 -8.05 -0.41 38.84
CA ALA A 104 -6.59 -0.38 38.76
C ALA A 104 -6.03 -1.69 38.17
N THR A 105 -5.30 -1.55 37.07
CA THR A 105 -4.59 -2.64 36.41
C THR A 105 -3.38 -3.01 37.25
N THR A 106 -3.31 -4.26 37.71
CA THR A 106 -2.13 -4.76 38.43
C THR A 106 -0.93 -4.82 37.49
N ALA A 107 0.25 -4.46 38.02
CA ALA A 107 1.49 -4.41 37.28
C ALA A 107 1.86 -5.76 36.64
N PRO A 108 2.51 -5.76 35.45
CA PRO A 108 2.92 -6.98 34.79
C PRO A 108 4.01 -7.71 35.60
N THR A 109 3.85 -9.02 35.76
CA THR A 109 4.84 -9.92 36.35
C THR A 109 6.06 -10.04 35.44
N ASP A 110 7.26 -9.98 36.01
CA ASP A 110 8.53 -10.12 35.29
C ASP A 110 8.56 -11.40 34.45
N THR A 111 8.92 -11.23 33.17
CA THR A 111 9.10 -12.32 32.22
C THR A 111 10.40 -13.05 32.55
N PRO A 112 10.39 -14.38 32.75
CA PRO A 112 11.61 -15.12 33.06
C PRO A 112 12.62 -15.04 31.91
N ALA A 113 13.91 -14.97 32.26
CA ALA A 113 15.01 -14.91 31.30
C ALA A 113 15.05 -16.15 30.39
N PRO A 114 15.44 -16.00 29.11
CA PRO A 114 15.47 -17.13 28.18
C PRO A 114 16.54 -18.15 28.56
N THR A 115 16.15 -19.42 28.57
CA THR A 115 17.05 -20.56 28.75
C THR A 115 18.00 -20.67 27.54
N ALA A 116 19.30 -20.81 27.80
CA ALA A 116 20.32 -20.93 26.76
C ALA A 116 20.05 -22.12 25.82
N THR A 117 20.15 -21.86 24.53
CA THR A 117 20.07 -22.87 23.46
C THR A 117 21.25 -23.84 23.55
N PRO A 118 21.03 -25.17 23.55
CA PRO A 118 22.13 -26.13 23.53
C PRO A 118 22.94 -26.03 22.23
N ALA A 119 24.24 -26.28 22.33
CA ALA A 119 25.17 -26.27 21.20
C ALA A 119 24.80 -27.36 20.17
N PRO A 120 25.07 -27.14 18.86
CA PRO A 120 24.78 -28.12 17.82
C PRO A 120 25.66 -29.37 17.98
N THR A 121 25.03 -30.54 17.90
CA THR A 121 25.71 -31.84 17.82
C THR A 121 26.28 -32.03 16.42
N ASP A 122 27.55 -32.47 16.33
CA ASP A 122 28.23 -32.75 15.07
C ASP A 122 27.50 -33.82 14.25
N THR A 123 27.06 -33.43 13.05
CA THR A 123 26.48 -34.32 12.04
C THR A 123 27.57 -35.25 11.48
N PRO A 124 27.41 -36.58 11.54
CA PRO A 124 28.39 -37.50 10.95
C PRO A 124 28.44 -37.36 9.43
N ALA A 125 29.65 -37.48 8.88
CA ALA A 125 29.93 -37.37 7.46
C ALA A 125 29.18 -38.43 6.62
N PRO A 126 28.73 -38.10 5.40
CA PRO A 126 28.01 -39.04 4.55
C PRO A 126 28.93 -40.13 4.00
N THR A 127 28.53 -41.38 4.22
CA THR A 127 29.07 -42.57 3.55
C THR A 127 28.74 -42.51 2.06
N VAL A 128 29.77 -42.58 1.21
CA VAL A 128 29.65 -42.72 -0.24
C VAL A 128 29.37 -44.17 -0.67
N ALA A 129 28.54 -44.31 -1.73
CA ALA A 129 28.49 -45.33 -2.79
C ALA A 129 27.13 -46.08 -2.93
N PRO A 130 26.76 -46.63 -4.12
CA PRO A 130 27.19 -46.36 -5.50
C PRO A 130 26.03 -46.13 -6.52
N THR A 131 26.42 -45.56 -7.66
CA THR A 131 26.02 -45.81 -9.07
C THR A 131 24.67 -46.48 -9.40
N GLU A 132 23.83 -45.68 -10.05
CA GLU A 132 22.84 -45.93 -11.13
C GLU A 132 21.80 -47.06 -11.02
N VAL A 133 20.52 -46.63 -10.98
CA VAL A 133 19.46 -47.23 -11.80
C VAL A 133 18.71 -46.12 -12.52
N SER A 134 18.86 -46.14 -13.84
CA SER A 134 18.06 -45.39 -14.79
C SER A 134 16.58 -45.76 -14.64
N MET A 135 15.79 -44.84 -14.08
CA MET A 135 14.34 -44.84 -14.20
C MET A 135 13.93 -43.52 -14.85
N THR A 136 13.45 -43.66 -16.08
CA THR A 136 12.83 -42.63 -16.92
C THR A 136 11.72 -41.91 -16.16
N PRO A 137 11.71 -40.57 -16.05
CA PRO A 137 10.52 -39.86 -15.64
C PRO A 137 9.52 -39.88 -16.79
N ALA A 138 8.39 -40.52 -16.55
CA ALA A 138 7.17 -40.33 -17.31
C ALA A 138 6.86 -38.84 -17.41
N ALA A 139 6.60 -38.37 -18.62
CA ALA A 139 6.15 -37.03 -18.91
C ALA A 139 4.90 -36.72 -18.08
N ALA A 140 5.08 -35.98 -16.99
CA ALA A 140 4.00 -35.17 -16.42
C ALA A 140 3.69 -34.10 -17.46
N SER A 141 2.44 -34.08 -17.91
CA SER A 141 1.90 -33.12 -18.87
C SER A 141 2.29 -31.69 -18.48
N ALA A 142 3.28 -31.16 -19.18
CA ALA A 142 3.38 -29.74 -19.41
C ALA A 142 2.19 -29.35 -20.29
N SER A 143 1.19 -28.68 -19.70
CA SER A 143 0.34 -27.79 -20.47
C SER A 143 1.26 -26.79 -21.19
N PRO A 144 0.98 -26.46 -22.47
CA PRO A 144 1.95 -25.79 -23.31
C PRO A 144 2.31 -24.42 -22.73
N MET A 145 3.61 -24.18 -22.59
CA MET A 145 4.16 -22.83 -22.52
C MET A 145 3.63 -22.07 -23.73
N GLY A 146 2.68 -21.16 -23.48
CA GLY A 146 2.36 -20.08 -24.40
C GLY A 146 3.60 -19.22 -24.56
N SER A 147 3.97 -18.99 -25.81
CA SER A 147 5.14 -18.22 -26.21
C SER A 147 5.10 -16.79 -25.66
N GLY A 148 5.96 -16.51 -24.68
CA GLY A 148 6.59 -15.21 -24.46
C GLY A 148 5.73 -14.12 -23.82
N GLY A 149 5.99 -13.85 -22.53
CA GLY A 149 5.93 -12.50 -22.00
C GLY A 149 4.94 -12.28 -20.86
N ASP A 150 3.78 -12.94 -20.86
CA ASP A 150 2.74 -12.60 -19.88
C ASP A 150 2.36 -13.82 -19.00
N VAL A 151 2.72 -13.73 -17.71
CA VAL A 151 2.40 -14.70 -16.66
C VAL A 151 1.03 -14.44 -16.01
N LEU A 152 0.30 -13.43 -16.48
CA LEU A 152 -1.04 -13.09 -16.01
C LEU A 152 -2.03 -14.21 -16.37
N ALA A 153 -2.77 -14.68 -15.37
CA ALA A 153 -3.87 -15.61 -15.61
C ALA A 153 -4.91 -14.96 -16.53
N ALA A 154 -5.32 -15.68 -17.58
CA ALA A 154 -6.24 -15.16 -18.61
C ALA A 154 -7.56 -14.63 -18.03
N GLU A 155 -8.07 -15.25 -16.96
CA GLU A 155 -9.27 -14.78 -16.26
C GLU A 155 -9.05 -13.40 -15.60
N VAL A 156 -7.92 -13.20 -14.92
CA VAL A 156 -7.58 -11.91 -14.31
C VAL A 156 -7.36 -10.85 -15.39
N ALA A 157 -6.69 -11.22 -16.49
CA ALA A 157 -6.52 -10.32 -17.65
C ALA A 157 -7.87 -9.81 -18.19
N ALA A 158 -8.85 -10.69 -18.34
CA ALA A 158 -10.19 -10.31 -18.80
C ALA A 158 -10.92 -9.41 -17.79
N LEU A 159 -10.73 -9.64 -16.49
CA LEU A 159 -11.38 -8.87 -15.43
C LEU A 159 -10.80 -7.45 -15.28
N LEU A 160 -9.53 -7.22 -15.62
CA LEU A 160 -8.86 -5.92 -15.50
C LEU A 160 -9.58 -4.79 -16.26
N GLU A 161 -10.21 -5.09 -17.39
CA GLU A 161 -10.97 -4.09 -18.19
C GLU A 161 -12.15 -3.47 -17.41
N THR A 162 -12.65 -4.18 -16.40
CA THR A 162 -13.79 -3.77 -15.57
C THR A 162 -13.46 -3.69 -14.09
N ALA A 163 -12.17 -3.84 -13.74
CA ALA A 163 -11.72 -3.87 -12.36
C ALA A 163 -11.92 -2.51 -11.68
N ASN A 164 -12.17 -2.54 -10.38
CA ASN A 164 -12.43 -1.36 -9.57
C ASN A 164 -11.22 -1.05 -8.66
N PRO A 165 -10.39 -0.04 -8.99
CA PRO A 165 -9.22 0.31 -8.18
C PRO A 165 -9.59 0.83 -6.79
N GLY A 166 -10.78 1.42 -6.59
CA GLY A 166 -11.23 1.82 -5.26
C GLY A 166 -11.56 0.61 -4.36
N ASN A 167 -12.06 -0.48 -4.94
CA ASN A 167 -12.20 -1.74 -4.20
C ASN A 167 -10.83 -2.39 -3.96
N GLY A 168 -9.94 -2.32 -4.95
CA GLY A 168 -8.55 -2.78 -4.84
C GLY A 168 -7.81 -2.16 -3.67
N GLU A 169 -7.90 -0.83 -3.53
CA GLU A 169 -7.35 -0.08 -2.40
C GLU A 169 -7.83 -0.65 -1.06
N GLN A 170 -9.14 -0.85 -0.91
CA GLN A 170 -9.72 -1.42 0.31
C GLN A 170 -9.25 -2.86 0.57
N LEU A 171 -9.13 -3.68 -0.49
CA LEU A 171 -8.62 -5.04 -0.39
C LEU A 171 -7.16 -5.06 0.07
N THR A 172 -6.32 -4.11 -0.32
CA THR A 172 -4.93 -4.04 0.17
C THR A 172 -4.85 -3.80 1.68
N VAL A 173 -5.80 -3.04 2.23
CA VAL A 173 -5.93 -2.82 3.67
C VAL A 173 -6.44 -4.09 4.35
N ALA A 174 -7.53 -4.66 3.85
CA ALA A 174 -8.17 -5.84 4.43
C ALA A 174 -7.26 -7.08 4.45
N ASN A 175 -6.36 -7.19 3.46
CA ASN A 175 -5.42 -8.31 3.34
C ASN A 175 -4.02 -8.00 3.91
N GLY A 176 -3.87 -6.87 4.63
CA GLY A 176 -2.67 -6.54 5.38
C GLY A 176 -1.47 -6.09 4.55
N CYS A 177 -1.64 -5.80 3.26
CA CYS A 177 -0.54 -5.44 2.37
C CYS A 177 0.17 -4.16 2.83
N ILE A 178 -0.61 -3.17 3.29
CA ILE A 178 -0.09 -1.87 3.76
C ILE A 178 0.74 -1.94 5.05
N ALA A 179 0.70 -3.08 5.77
CA ALA A 179 1.57 -3.30 6.93
C ALA A 179 3.04 -3.50 6.51
N CYS A 180 3.28 -3.90 5.26
CA CYS A 180 4.61 -4.18 4.72
C CYS A 180 5.00 -3.24 3.56
N HIS A 181 4.03 -2.68 2.83
CA HIS A 181 4.26 -1.79 1.70
C HIS A 181 3.78 -0.37 1.99
N SER A 182 4.68 0.62 1.83
CA SER A 182 4.36 2.03 2.01
C SER A 182 3.86 2.65 0.71
N LEU A 183 3.03 3.68 0.78
CA LEU A 183 2.65 4.50 -0.38
C LEU A 183 3.59 5.70 -0.59
N GLN A 184 4.49 5.95 0.35
CA GLN A 184 5.37 7.13 0.34
C GLN A 184 6.67 6.85 -0.41
N ASP A 185 7.16 7.85 -1.16
CA ASP A 185 8.43 7.75 -1.87
C ASP A 185 9.61 7.45 -0.93
N GLY A 186 10.48 6.52 -1.33
CA GLY A 186 11.67 6.13 -0.59
C GLY A 186 11.43 5.43 0.76
N VAL A 187 10.19 5.31 1.23
CA VAL A 187 9.89 4.68 2.53
C VAL A 187 9.83 3.17 2.38
N VAL A 188 10.96 2.52 2.71
CA VAL A 188 11.08 1.06 2.76
C VAL A 188 10.67 0.56 4.15
N MET A 189 9.84 -0.48 4.20
CA MET A 189 9.47 -1.18 5.44
C MET A 189 9.95 -2.63 5.36
N VAL A 190 9.05 -3.60 5.51
CA VAL A 190 9.32 -5.02 5.25
C VAL A 190 9.41 -5.28 3.74
N GLY A 191 8.54 -4.64 2.95
CA GLY A 191 8.53 -4.69 1.49
C GLY A 191 8.87 -3.34 0.84
N PRO A 192 9.02 -3.32 -0.49
CA PRO A 192 9.27 -2.08 -1.23
C PRO A 192 8.09 -1.12 -1.15
N SER A 193 8.37 0.18 -1.30
CA SER A 193 7.33 1.19 -1.48
C SER A 193 6.54 0.92 -2.77
N TRP A 194 5.25 1.21 -2.73
CA TRP A 194 4.34 1.24 -3.87
C TRP A 194 4.28 2.61 -4.54
N TYR A 195 5.07 3.58 -4.07
CA TYR A 195 5.24 4.84 -4.80
C TYR A 195 5.74 4.57 -6.22
N ASN A 196 4.99 5.07 -7.20
CA ASN A 196 5.25 4.85 -8.62
C ASN A 196 5.30 3.36 -9.05
N VAL A 197 4.56 2.47 -8.37
CA VAL A 197 4.66 1.04 -8.65
C VAL A 197 4.08 0.66 -10.01
N GLY A 198 3.04 1.33 -10.50
CA GLY A 198 2.46 1.08 -11.81
C GLY A 198 3.49 1.21 -12.94
N ALA A 199 4.31 2.27 -12.91
CA ALA A 199 5.37 2.47 -13.91
C ALA A 199 6.58 1.56 -13.65
N THR A 200 7.03 1.44 -12.39
CA THR A 200 8.25 0.65 -12.10
C THR A 200 8.03 -0.84 -12.34
N ALA A 201 6.83 -1.37 -12.09
CA ALA A 201 6.45 -2.77 -12.35
C ALA A 201 6.75 -3.20 -13.79
N ALA A 202 6.48 -2.34 -14.78
CA ALA A 202 6.74 -2.62 -16.20
C ALA A 202 8.22 -2.86 -16.54
N THR A 203 9.13 -2.52 -15.63
CA THR A 203 10.58 -2.57 -15.86
C THR A 203 11.29 -3.65 -15.05
N ARG A 204 10.58 -4.33 -14.13
CA ARG A 204 11.19 -5.27 -13.18
C ARG A 204 11.67 -6.55 -13.84
N VAL A 205 10.89 -7.06 -14.79
CA VAL A 205 11.21 -8.28 -15.53
C VAL A 205 11.11 -8.01 -17.01
N ALA A 206 12.21 -8.23 -17.73
CA ALA A 206 12.28 -7.96 -19.16
C ALA A 206 11.24 -8.79 -19.92
N GLY A 207 10.41 -8.10 -20.71
CA GLY A 207 9.36 -8.73 -21.53
C GLY A 207 8.06 -9.05 -20.80
N GLN A 208 7.95 -8.74 -19.50
CA GLN A 208 6.68 -8.81 -18.77
C GLN A 208 5.96 -7.46 -18.77
N SER A 209 4.62 -7.49 -18.83
CA SER A 209 3.79 -6.32 -18.59
C SER A 209 3.75 -5.97 -17.10
N ALA A 210 3.40 -4.72 -16.75
CA ALA A 210 3.23 -4.33 -15.34
C ALA A 210 2.16 -5.18 -14.63
N ALA A 211 1.05 -5.45 -15.31
CA ALA A 211 -0.03 -6.28 -14.77
C ALA A 211 0.44 -7.72 -14.51
N ALA A 212 1.20 -8.30 -15.45
CA ALA A 212 1.79 -9.63 -15.30
C ALA A 212 2.71 -9.71 -14.08
N TYR A 213 3.62 -8.74 -13.96
CA TYR A 213 4.57 -8.66 -12.87
C TYR A 213 3.87 -8.53 -11.51
N LEU A 214 2.87 -7.65 -11.41
CA LEU A 214 2.11 -7.46 -10.18
C LEU A 214 1.31 -8.71 -9.81
N TYR A 215 0.69 -9.38 -10.80
CA TYR A 215 0.00 -10.64 -10.58
C TYR A 215 0.95 -11.72 -10.03
N GLU A 216 2.09 -11.95 -10.70
CA GLU A 216 3.09 -12.94 -10.28
C GLU A 216 3.66 -12.61 -8.89
N SER A 217 3.92 -11.33 -8.61
CA SER A 217 4.37 -10.88 -7.29
C SER A 217 3.37 -11.21 -6.18
N ILE A 218 2.06 -11.19 -6.47
CA ILE A 218 1.02 -11.49 -5.47
C ILE A 218 0.81 -13.00 -5.30
N VAL A 219 0.71 -13.76 -6.39
CA VAL A 219 0.36 -15.20 -6.33
C VAL A 219 1.59 -16.12 -6.21
N ALA A 220 2.77 -15.61 -6.53
CA ALA A 220 4.04 -16.31 -6.48
C ALA A 220 5.19 -15.36 -6.03
N PRO A 221 5.13 -14.81 -4.80
CA PRO A 221 6.02 -13.72 -4.35
C PRO A 221 7.53 -14.02 -4.37
N ASN A 222 7.93 -15.29 -4.44
CA ASN A 222 9.33 -15.69 -4.53
C ASN A 222 9.80 -15.93 -5.98
N ALA A 223 8.93 -15.81 -6.99
CA ALA A 223 9.29 -15.96 -8.39
C ALA A 223 10.22 -14.82 -8.87
N HIS A 224 9.98 -13.62 -8.37
CA HIS A 224 10.88 -12.48 -8.52
C HIS A 224 10.98 -11.71 -7.20
N VAL A 225 12.16 -11.70 -6.60
CA VAL A 225 12.44 -10.91 -5.39
C VAL A 225 13.20 -9.66 -5.79
N VAL A 226 12.63 -8.49 -5.51
CA VAL A 226 13.26 -7.20 -5.79
C VAL A 226 14.60 -7.10 -5.05
N GLU A 227 15.62 -6.56 -5.72
CA GLU A 227 16.95 -6.35 -5.13
C GLU A 227 16.86 -5.58 -3.81
N GLY A 228 17.58 -6.07 -2.79
CA GLY A 228 17.58 -5.50 -1.44
C GLY A 228 16.51 -6.05 -0.50
N PHE A 229 15.57 -6.87 -0.98
CA PHE A 229 14.52 -7.50 -0.16
C PHE A 229 14.80 -8.98 0.11
N GLN A 230 14.33 -9.48 1.25
CA GLN A 230 14.49 -10.90 1.62
C GLN A 230 13.35 -11.75 1.05
N PRO A 231 13.64 -12.96 0.56
CA PRO A 231 12.60 -13.90 0.13
C PRO A 231 11.75 -14.38 1.33
N ASN A 232 10.59 -14.96 1.03
CA ASN A 232 9.67 -15.58 1.99
C ASN A 232 9.03 -14.64 3.04
N LEU A 233 9.11 -13.32 2.83
CA LEU A 233 8.42 -12.34 3.69
C LEU A 233 7.00 -12.04 3.21
N MET A 234 6.79 -11.94 1.90
CA MET A 234 5.46 -11.71 1.35
C MET A 234 4.65 -13.03 1.40
N PRO A 235 3.43 -13.04 1.97
CA PRO A 235 2.64 -14.25 2.13
C PRO A 235 2.35 -14.96 0.80
N SER A 236 2.68 -16.25 0.71
CA SER A 236 2.41 -17.07 -0.47
C SER A 236 0.97 -17.59 -0.56
N THR A 237 0.13 -17.28 0.43
CA THR A 237 -1.26 -17.78 0.55
C THR A 237 -2.25 -17.03 -0.33
N TYR A 238 -1.89 -15.85 -0.86
CA TYR A 238 -2.82 -15.00 -1.60
C TYR A 238 -3.39 -15.64 -2.86
N ARG A 239 -2.66 -16.59 -3.46
CA ARG A 239 -3.16 -17.41 -4.57
C ARG A 239 -4.44 -18.15 -4.23
N ASP A 240 -4.55 -18.64 -2.99
CA ASP A 240 -5.64 -19.49 -2.55
C ASP A 240 -6.73 -18.70 -1.79
N THR A 241 -6.38 -17.52 -1.27
CA THR A 241 -7.30 -16.70 -0.45
C THR A 241 -7.96 -15.56 -1.21
N LEU A 242 -7.38 -15.10 -2.33
CA LEU A 242 -7.95 -14.04 -3.16
C LEU A 242 -8.63 -14.61 -4.39
N THR A 243 -9.82 -14.12 -4.71
CA THR A 243 -10.52 -14.47 -5.95
C THR A 243 -9.88 -13.76 -7.15
N ALA A 244 -10.16 -14.24 -8.36
CA ALA A 244 -9.68 -13.59 -9.59
C ALA A 244 -10.14 -12.12 -9.70
N THR A 245 -11.38 -11.82 -9.29
CA THR A 245 -11.89 -10.44 -9.22
C THR A 245 -11.14 -9.59 -8.20
N GLN A 246 -10.89 -10.12 -7.00
CA GLN A 246 -10.12 -9.39 -5.97
C GLN A 246 -8.70 -9.12 -6.44
N LEU A 247 -8.06 -10.08 -7.10
CA LEU A 247 -6.75 -9.90 -7.70
C LEU A 247 -6.77 -8.83 -8.79
N ALA A 248 -7.76 -8.85 -9.69
CA ALA A 248 -7.90 -7.83 -10.73
C ALA A 248 -8.08 -6.42 -10.13
N ASP A 249 -8.93 -6.28 -9.11
CA ASP A 249 -9.16 -5.00 -8.42
C ASP A 249 -7.89 -4.48 -7.74
N ILE A 250 -7.16 -5.34 -7.02
CA ILE A 250 -5.87 -4.99 -6.39
C ILE A 250 -4.85 -4.57 -7.45
N ILE A 251 -4.72 -5.33 -8.53
CA ILE A 251 -3.77 -5.02 -9.61
C ILE A 251 -4.14 -3.70 -10.28
N ALA A 252 -5.43 -3.45 -10.55
CA ALA A 252 -5.89 -2.18 -11.11
C ALA A 252 -5.56 -1.00 -10.17
N TYR A 253 -5.72 -1.17 -8.86
CA TYR A 253 -5.29 -0.17 -7.89
C TYR A 253 -3.78 0.10 -7.97
N LEU A 254 -2.94 -0.94 -7.92
CA LEU A 254 -1.49 -0.78 -7.98
C LEU A 254 -1.01 -0.18 -9.30
N LEU A 255 -1.65 -0.53 -10.42
CA LEU A 255 -1.36 0.06 -11.73
C LEU A 255 -1.68 1.56 -11.76
N SER A 256 -2.71 2.01 -11.03
CA SER A 256 -3.07 3.43 -10.95
C SER A 256 -2.09 4.31 -10.15
N LEU A 257 -1.09 3.70 -9.50
CA LEU A 257 -0.08 4.40 -8.70
C LEU A 257 1.14 4.81 -9.54
N ASP A 258 0.97 5.29 -10.77
CA ASP A 258 2.04 5.61 -11.75
C ASP A 258 2.35 7.11 -11.95
N THR A 259 1.60 8.01 -11.30
CA THR A 259 1.73 9.46 -11.49
C THR A 259 1.76 10.31 -10.21
N GLN A 260 2.12 9.74 -9.06
CA GLN A 260 2.15 10.48 -7.79
C GLN A 260 3.46 11.26 -7.58
#